data_AF-A0A960QGE4-F1
#
_entry.id   AF-A0A960QGE4-F1
#
_cell.length_a   1.000
_cell.length_b   1.000
_cell.length_c   1.000
_cell.angle_alpha   90.00
_cell.angle_beta   90.00
_cell.angle_gamma   90.00
#
_symmetry.space_group_name_H-M   'P 1'
#
loop_
_entity.id
_entity.type
_entity.pdbx_description
1 polymer ?
#
loop_
_entity_poly.entity_id
_entity_poly.type
_entity_poly.pdbx_seq_one_letter_code
_entity_poly.pdbx_strand_id
1 'polypeptide(L)'
;MRDVITHRELMAQQAASKEPPPLSAFEKAEGEDPAKGSRPQDILKSSDFLSYSGMATLIPKHALVYVPDLLKTRATIKDGLKIVTWPDFHAKNRSWITTVEVTRQQAEGLEPLDEEKMESIRKTGDVIVATMKGSPISVLPLKTPTEEAEEETDAVSIK
;
A
#
# COMPACT_ATOMS: atom_id res chain seq x y z
N MET A 1 -57.51 -48.40 7.13
CA MET A 1 -57.45 -48.15 5.67
C MET A 1 -56.29 -47.21 5.42
N ARG A 2 -55.39 -47.52 4.48
CA ARG A 2 -54.30 -46.61 4.07
C ARG A 2 -54.82 -45.80 2.89
N ASP A 3 -54.83 -44.47 3.01
CA ASP A 3 -55.20 -43.59 1.90
C ASP A 3 -54.13 -43.68 0.82
N VAL A 4 -54.53 -44.15 -0.35
CA VAL A 4 -53.67 -44.26 -1.52
C VAL A 4 -53.73 -42.93 -2.24
N ILE A 5 -52.64 -42.17 -2.19
CA ILE A 5 -52.52 -40.91 -2.95
C ILE A 5 -52.72 -41.24 -4.43
N THR A 6 -53.70 -40.59 -5.04
CA THR A 6 -54.01 -40.82 -6.45
C THR A 6 -52.94 -40.16 -7.33
N HIS A 7 -52.66 -40.73 -8.51
CA HIS A 7 -51.64 -40.21 -9.43
C HIS A 7 -51.86 -38.71 -9.78
N ARG A 8 -53.13 -38.27 -9.79
CA ARG A 8 -53.52 -36.88 -10.02
C ARG A 8 -53.10 -35.95 -8.88
N GLU A 9 -53.22 -36.41 -7.63
CA GLU A 9 -52.76 -35.64 -6.46
C GLU A 9 -51.24 -35.54 -6.42
N LEU A 10 -50.53 -36.62 -6.79
CA LEU A 10 -49.07 -36.63 -6.86
C LEU A 10 -48.57 -35.63 -7.91
N MET A 11 -49.23 -35.56 -9.08
CA MET A 11 -48.94 -34.57 -10.12
C MET A 11 -49.18 -33.14 -9.65
N ALA A 12 -50.26 -32.88 -8.90
CA ALA A 12 -50.55 -31.56 -8.35
C ALA A 12 -49.51 -31.12 -7.30
N GLN A 13 -49.06 -32.05 -6.45
CA GLN A 13 -48.05 -31.78 -5.42
C GLN A 13 -46.67 -31.48 -6.03
N GLN A 14 -46.31 -32.19 -7.11
CA GLN A 14 -45.08 -31.92 -7.86
C GLN A 14 -45.13 -30.58 -8.61
N ALA A 15 -46.30 -30.16 -9.09
CA ALA A 15 -46.45 -28.86 -9.73
C ALA A 15 -46.27 -27.69 -8.74
N ALA A 16 -46.85 -27.79 -7.53
CA ALA A 16 -46.65 -26.81 -6.47
C ALA A 16 -45.21 -26.75 -5.95
N SER A 17 -44.48 -27.85 -6.02
CA SER A 17 -43.06 -27.91 -5.63
C SER A 17 -42.10 -27.35 -6.68
N LYS A 18 -42.58 -27.08 -7.90
CA LYS A 18 -41.81 -26.50 -9.02
C LYS A 18 -41.93 -24.99 -9.12
N GLU A 19 -42.58 -24.33 -8.15
CA GLU A 19 -42.50 -22.89 -8.04
C GLU A 19 -41.02 -22.48 -7.93
N PRO A 20 -40.55 -21.56 -8.79
CA PRO A 20 -39.15 -21.18 -8.78
C PRO A 20 -38.81 -20.64 -7.39
N PRO A 21 -37.69 -21.07 -6.80
CA PRO A 21 -37.31 -20.62 -5.46
C PRO A 21 -37.27 -19.09 -5.46
N PRO A 22 -37.74 -18.42 -4.39
CA PRO A 22 -37.77 -16.95 -4.32
C PRO A 22 -36.39 -16.31 -4.49
N LEU A 23 -35.32 -17.11 -4.42
CA LEU A 23 -33.94 -16.74 -4.67
C LEU A 23 -33.60 -16.51 -6.16
N SER A 24 -34.41 -16.98 -7.12
CA SER A 24 -34.17 -16.73 -8.56
C SER A 24 -34.71 -15.40 -9.06
N ALA A 25 -35.44 -14.66 -8.22
CA ALA A 25 -35.97 -13.33 -8.52
C ALA A 25 -34.98 -12.20 -8.19
N PHE A 26 -33.86 -12.51 -7.52
CA PHE A 26 -32.80 -11.55 -7.30
C PHE A 26 -31.94 -11.46 -8.57
N GLU A 27 -31.79 -10.25 -9.08
CA GLU A 27 -30.82 -9.96 -10.12
C GLU A 27 -29.42 -10.31 -9.59
N LYS A 28 -28.64 -11.00 -10.42
CA LYS A 28 -27.26 -11.33 -10.08
C LYS A 28 -26.50 -10.02 -9.93
N ALA A 29 -25.92 -9.79 -8.75
CA ALA A 29 -25.14 -8.57 -8.51
C ALA A 29 -24.06 -8.42 -9.58
N GLU A 30 -24.19 -7.40 -10.42
CA GLU A 30 -23.16 -6.99 -11.38
C GLU A 30 -22.13 -6.14 -10.64
N GLY A 31 -20.91 -6.66 -10.58
CA GLY A 31 -19.80 -6.03 -9.89
C GLY A 31 -18.62 -6.98 -9.77
N GLU A 32 -17.42 -6.42 -9.79
CA GLU A 32 -16.22 -7.18 -9.47
C GLU A 32 -16.29 -7.61 -7.99
N ASP A 33 -15.92 -8.86 -7.71
CA ASP A 33 -15.99 -9.41 -6.35
C ASP A 33 -15.14 -8.55 -5.38
N PRO A 34 -15.75 -7.86 -4.40
CA PRO A 34 -15.01 -6.98 -3.48
C PRO A 34 -13.97 -7.76 -2.65
N ALA A 35 -14.11 -9.09 -2.54
CA ALA A 35 -13.11 -9.95 -1.90
C ALA A 35 -11.82 -10.09 -2.73
N LYS A 36 -11.85 -9.85 -4.04
CA LYS A 36 -10.64 -9.79 -4.87
C LYS A 36 -9.89 -8.48 -4.69
N GLY A 37 -10.61 -7.37 -4.51
CA GLY A 37 -10.02 -6.04 -4.27
C GLY A 37 -9.42 -5.88 -2.87
N SER A 38 -9.96 -6.57 -1.86
CA SER A 38 -9.52 -6.45 -0.45
C SER A 38 -8.49 -7.51 -0.03
N ARG A 39 -7.79 -8.15 -0.97
CA ARG A 39 -6.74 -9.11 -0.61
C ARG A 39 -5.66 -8.41 0.20
N PRO A 40 -5.25 -8.95 1.36
CA PRO A 40 -4.20 -8.35 2.16
C PRO A 40 -2.94 -8.26 1.31
N GLN A 41 -2.48 -7.03 1.07
CA GLN A 41 -1.25 -6.82 0.34
C GLN A 41 -0.08 -7.32 1.18
N ASP A 42 0.90 -7.91 0.51
CA ASP A 42 2.11 -8.38 1.14
C ASP A 42 2.91 -7.18 1.67
N ILE A 43 3.01 -7.07 3.00
CA ILE A 43 3.65 -5.96 3.70
C ILE A 43 5.12 -5.83 3.27
N LEU A 44 5.76 -6.94 2.92
CA LEU A 44 7.14 -6.94 2.45
C LEU A 44 7.28 -6.26 1.08
N LYS A 45 6.22 -6.29 0.27
CA LYS A 45 6.21 -5.64 -1.04
C LYS A 45 5.89 -4.15 -0.96
N SER A 46 5.27 -3.68 0.12
CA SER A 46 4.94 -2.25 0.31
C SER A 46 5.97 -1.50 1.17
N SER A 47 6.98 -2.20 1.68
CA SER A 47 7.97 -1.67 2.61
C SER A 47 9.39 -1.81 2.07
N ASP A 48 10.25 -0.86 2.44
CA ASP A 48 11.69 -0.99 2.39
C ASP A 48 12.23 -1.42 3.75
N PHE A 49 13.49 -1.86 3.79
CA PHE A 49 14.09 -2.45 4.98
C PHE A 49 15.40 -1.77 5.34
N LEU A 50 15.63 -1.63 6.65
CA LEU A 50 16.96 -1.39 7.19
C LEU A 50 17.32 -2.51 8.16
N SER A 51 18.52 -3.07 8.00
CA SER A 51 19.05 -4.13 8.83
C SER A 51 20.44 -3.77 9.37
N TYR A 52 20.64 -4.01 10.66
CA TYR A 52 21.92 -3.85 11.31
C TYR A 52 21.97 -4.61 12.64
N SER A 53 23.12 -5.25 12.93
CA SER A 53 23.40 -5.90 14.22
C SER A 53 22.29 -6.85 14.70
N GLY A 54 21.82 -7.74 13.82
CA GLY A 54 20.77 -8.72 14.18
C GLY A 54 19.36 -8.14 14.29
N MET A 55 19.17 -6.85 14.05
CA MET A 55 17.87 -6.16 14.06
C MET A 55 17.49 -5.70 12.66
N ALA A 56 16.19 -5.67 12.37
CA ALA A 56 15.62 -5.09 11.17
C ALA A 56 14.45 -4.17 11.52
N THR A 57 14.23 -3.14 10.72
CA THR A 57 13.01 -2.32 10.78
C THR A 57 12.37 -2.26 9.40
N LEU A 58 11.04 -2.22 9.41
CA LEU A 58 10.22 -1.93 8.25
C LEU A 58 10.06 -0.43 8.13
N ILE A 59 10.20 0.08 6.91
CA ILE A 59 10.07 1.49 6.58
C ILE A 59 9.14 1.58 5.35
N PRO A 60 8.25 2.57 5.25
CA PRO A 60 7.45 2.76 4.05
C PRO A 60 8.32 2.95 2.81
N LYS A 61 7.84 2.50 1.65
CA LYS A 61 8.53 2.75 0.38
C LYS A 61 8.83 4.22 0.17
N HIS A 62 9.99 4.50 -0.43
CA HIS A 62 10.45 5.87 -0.72
C HIS A 62 10.67 6.78 0.50
N ALA A 63 10.62 6.24 1.72
CA ALA A 63 11.07 7.00 2.89
C ALA A 63 12.61 7.04 2.99
N LEU A 64 13.31 6.11 2.34
CA LEU A 64 14.76 6.15 2.15
C LEU A 64 15.11 7.12 1.02
N VAL A 65 15.51 8.33 1.38
CA VAL A 65 15.82 9.40 0.42
C VAL A 65 17.20 9.18 -0.21
N TYR A 66 18.17 8.76 0.60
CA TYR A 66 19.53 8.52 0.15
C TYR A 66 20.18 7.38 0.94
N VAL A 67 20.82 6.47 0.23
CA VAL A 67 21.61 5.38 0.80
C VAL A 67 22.98 5.41 0.13
N PRO A 68 24.06 5.73 0.87
CA PRO A 68 25.40 5.70 0.32
C PRO A 68 25.83 4.28 -0.02
N ASP A 69 26.70 4.13 -1.02
CA ASP A 69 27.10 2.81 -1.54
C ASP A 69 27.66 1.87 -0.48
N LEU A 70 28.40 2.43 0.48
CA LEU A 70 28.99 1.71 1.61
C LEU A 70 27.94 1.08 2.55
N LEU A 71 26.74 1.64 2.59
CA LEU A 71 25.66 1.23 3.49
C LEU A 71 24.53 0.50 2.77
N LYS A 72 24.61 0.30 1.44
CA LYS A 72 23.59 -0.43 0.66
C LYS A 72 23.32 -1.84 1.18
N THR A 73 24.33 -2.53 1.72
CA THR A 73 24.14 -3.86 2.33
C THR A 73 23.17 -3.83 3.52
N ARG A 74 23.07 -2.69 4.22
CA ARG A 74 22.15 -2.49 5.35
C ARG A 74 20.72 -2.21 4.90
N ALA A 75 20.49 -1.83 3.64
CA ALA A 75 19.16 -1.61 3.08
C ALA A 75 18.48 -2.90 2.57
N THR A 76 19.02 -4.07 2.93
CA THR A 76 18.48 -5.38 2.53
C THR A 76 18.05 -6.17 3.76
N ILE A 77 17.00 -6.98 3.63
CA ILE A 77 16.58 -7.91 4.68
C ILE A 77 17.40 -9.20 4.61
N LYS A 78 17.87 -9.69 5.75
CA LYS A 78 18.49 -11.01 5.90
C LYS A 78 17.59 -11.88 6.77
N ASP A 79 17.62 -13.19 6.52
CA ASP A 79 16.85 -14.14 7.30
C ASP A 79 17.39 -14.25 8.73
N GLY A 80 16.50 -14.47 9.69
CA GLY A 80 16.84 -14.61 11.12
C GLY A 80 17.03 -13.29 11.88
N LEU A 81 16.72 -12.14 11.27
CA LEU A 81 16.78 -10.84 11.96
C LEU A 81 15.54 -10.59 12.84
N LYS A 82 15.76 -9.95 14.00
CA LYS A 82 14.67 -9.51 14.87
C LYS A 82 14.07 -8.22 14.33
N ILE A 83 12.80 -8.26 13.95
CA ILE A 83 12.05 -7.05 13.58
C ILE A 83 11.80 -6.23 14.84
N VAL A 84 12.20 -4.96 14.81
CA VAL A 84 12.03 -3.98 15.89
C VAL A 84 11.28 -2.76 15.36
N THR A 85 10.76 -1.94 16.28
CA THR A 85 10.09 -0.70 15.91
C THR A 85 11.10 0.34 15.41
N TRP A 86 10.64 1.29 14.58
CA TRP A 86 11.49 2.38 14.11
C TRP A 86 12.17 3.17 15.24
N PRO A 87 11.46 3.61 16.31
CA PRO A 87 12.10 4.34 17.41
C PRO A 87 13.24 3.55 18.06
N ASP A 88 13.05 2.24 18.28
CA ASP A 88 14.07 1.37 18.87
C ASP A 88 15.26 1.18 17.92
N PHE A 89 14.98 1.00 16.62
CA PHE A 89 16.00 0.84 15.60
C PHE A 89 16.84 2.12 15.46
N HIS A 90 16.18 3.27 15.30
CA HIS A 90 16.82 4.56 15.15
C HIS A 90 17.64 4.91 16.39
N ALA A 91 17.11 4.70 17.61
CA ALA A 91 17.83 4.99 18.85
C ALA A 91 19.17 4.25 18.97
N LYS A 92 19.25 3.02 18.47
CA LYS A 92 20.48 2.20 18.49
C LYS A 92 21.43 2.49 17.32
N ASN A 93 20.95 3.17 16.27
CA ASN A 93 21.66 3.35 15.00
C ASN A 93 21.86 4.83 14.62
N ARG A 94 21.76 5.76 15.58
CA ARG A 94 21.94 7.21 15.35
C ARG A 94 23.31 7.63 14.81
N SER A 95 24.30 6.73 14.85
CA SER A 95 25.65 7.01 14.38
C SER A 95 25.80 6.98 12.85
N TRP A 96 24.81 6.46 12.12
CA TRP A 96 24.86 6.32 10.66
C TRP A 96 23.51 6.58 9.97
N ILE A 97 22.49 6.96 10.75
CA ILE A 97 21.16 7.30 10.25
C ILE A 97 20.89 8.76 10.60
N THR A 98 20.61 9.55 9.57
CA THR A 98 20.16 10.93 9.70
C THR A 98 18.69 11.02 9.26
N THR A 99 17.86 11.63 10.09
CA THR A 99 16.44 11.87 9.78
C THR A 99 16.23 13.28 9.26
N VAL A 100 15.50 13.42 8.15
CA VAL A 100 15.06 14.71 7.63
C VAL A 100 13.58 14.84 7.90
N GLU A 101 13.19 15.93 8.55
CA GLU A 101 11.78 16.23 8.76
C GLU A 101 11.19 16.83 7.49
N VAL A 102 10.12 16.21 6.98
CA VAL A 102 9.44 16.62 5.75
C VAL A 102 8.03 17.11 6.06
N THR A 103 7.57 18.10 5.29
CA THR A 103 6.18 18.55 5.34
C THR A 103 5.27 17.56 4.60
N ARG A 104 3.96 17.65 4.86
CA ARG A 104 2.99 16.85 4.11
C ARG A 104 3.03 17.13 2.61
N GLN A 105 3.20 18.40 2.21
CA GLN A 105 3.28 18.80 0.81
C GLN A 105 4.53 18.22 0.12
N GLN A 106 5.66 18.18 0.83
CA GLN A 106 6.87 17.52 0.33
C GLN A 106 6.70 16.01 0.22
N ALA A 107 6.07 15.36 1.20
CA ALA A 107 5.79 13.93 1.16
C ALA A 107 4.85 13.53 0.01
N GLU A 108 3.88 14.39 -0.33
CA GLU A 108 2.98 14.23 -1.47
C GLU A 108 3.63 14.55 -2.83
N GLY A 109 4.89 15.00 -2.84
CA GLY A 109 5.62 15.34 -4.06
C GLY A 109 5.19 16.67 -4.70
N LEU A 110 4.54 17.55 -3.92
CA LEU A 110 4.10 18.88 -4.37
C LEU A 110 5.21 19.93 -4.24
N GLU A 111 6.07 19.78 -3.24
CA GLU A 111 7.19 20.69 -2.99
C GLU A 111 8.54 19.95 -3.01
N PRO A 112 9.59 20.54 -3.60
CA PRO A 112 10.93 19.99 -3.54
C PRO A 112 11.47 19.94 -2.11
N LEU A 113 12.25 18.90 -1.83
CA LEU A 113 13.11 18.87 -0.65
C LEU A 113 14.22 19.90 -0.82
N ASP A 114 14.54 20.61 0.26
CA ASP A 114 15.60 21.61 0.29
C ASP A 114 16.96 20.99 -0.13
N GLU A 115 17.40 21.34 -1.33
CA GLU A 115 18.58 20.75 -1.96
C GLU A 115 19.86 21.06 -1.18
N GLU A 116 19.96 22.23 -0.54
CA GLU A 116 21.14 22.60 0.27
C GLU A 116 21.27 21.70 1.50
N LYS A 117 20.15 21.38 2.14
CA LYS A 117 20.10 20.41 3.24
C LYS A 117 20.44 19.02 2.75
N MET A 118 19.93 18.61 1.59
CA MET A 118 20.27 17.30 1.04
C MET A 118 21.75 17.19 0.68
N GLU A 119 22.36 18.22 0.08
CA GLU A 119 23.78 18.20 -0.27
C GLU A 119 24.70 18.16 0.94
N SER A 120 24.39 18.94 1.98
CA SER A 120 25.15 18.91 3.23
C SER A 120 25.07 17.53 3.90
N ILE A 121 23.91 16.89 3.89
CA ILE A 121 23.74 15.55 4.49
C ILE A 121 24.39 14.46 3.63
N ARG A 122 24.34 14.58 2.29
CA ARG A 122 25.03 13.65 1.37
C ARG A 122 26.55 13.61 1.62
N LYS A 123 27.15 14.72 2.05
CA LYS A 123 28.58 14.79 2.40
C LYS A 123 28.93 14.00 3.67
N THR A 124 27.98 13.82 4.58
CA THR A 124 28.20 13.09 5.85
C THR A 124 28.37 11.59 5.64
N GLY A 125 27.79 11.04 4.55
CA GLY A 125 27.88 9.61 4.26
C GLY A 125 26.93 8.74 5.10
N ASP A 126 25.89 9.34 5.66
CA ASP A 126 24.85 8.67 6.43
C ASP A 126 23.67 8.24 5.54
N VAL A 127 22.87 7.29 6.04
CA VAL A 127 21.57 6.96 5.44
C VAL A 127 20.57 8.05 5.81
N ILE A 128 19.88 8.59 4.80
CA ILE A 128 18.87 9.64 4.98
C ILE A 128 17.49 9.02 4.95
N VAL A 129 16.74 9.21 6.04
CA VAL A 129 15.35 8.78 6.16
C VAL A 129 14.43 9.99 6.32
N ALA A 130 13.41 10.07 5.46
CA ALA A 130 12.35 11.06 5.58
C ALA A 130 11.41 10.71 6.73
N THR A 131 11.16 11.68 7.60
CA THR A 131 10.30 11.51 8.77
C THR A 131 9.32 12.66 8.89
N MET A 132 8.16 12.38 9.47
CA MET A 132 7.20 13.40 9.89
C MET A 132 6.84 13.10 11.34
N LYS A 133 7.03 14.06 12.25
CA LYS A 133 6.83 13.85 13.70
C LYS A 133 7.61 12.64 14.24
N GLY A 134 8.82 12.42 13.74
CA GLY A 134 9.70 11.32 14.15
C GLY A 134 9.34 9.93 13.61
N SER A 135 8.29 9.80 12.80
CA SER A 135 7.91 8.53 12.15
C SER A 135 8.32 8.56 10.67
N PRO A 136 8.83 7.45 10.09
CA PRO A 136 9.20 7.38 8.69
C PRO A 136 7.97 7.57 7.80
N ILE A 137 8.11 8.38 6.75
CA ILE A 137 7.03 8.66 5.80
C ILE A 137 7.54 8.53 4.37
N SER A 138 6.69 7.98 3.50
CA SER A 138 6.96 7.92 2.06
C SER A 138 7.03 9.32 1.47
N VAL A 139 8.09 9.59 0.70
CA VAL A 139 8.21 10.80 -0.09
C VAL A 139 8.03 10.42 -1.55
N LEU A 140 6.97 10.94 -2.15
CA LEU A 140 6.72 10.74 -3.57
C LEU A 140 7.70 11.57 -4.40
N PRO A 141 8.12 11.07 -5.57
CA PRO A 141 8.88 11.88 -6.51
C PRO A 141 8.06 13.11 -6.92
N LEU A 142 8.74 14.22 -7.17
CA LEU A 142 8.08 15.48 -7.52
C LEU A 142 7.22 15.30 -8.76
N LYS A 143 5.96 15.73 -8.67
CA LYS A 143 5.11 15.89 -9.85
C LYS A 143 5.67 17.06 -10.64
N THR A 144 6.38 16.78 -11.73
CA THR A 144 6.77 17.82 -12.68
C THR A 144 5.50 18.47 -13.26
N PRO A 145 5.44 19.79 -13.47
CA PRO A 145 4.25 20.51 -13.99
C PRO A 145 3.79 20.11 -15.40
N THR A 146 4.39 19.08 -16.02
CA THR A 146 4.10 18.69 -17.40
C THR A 146 2.85 17.81 -17.53
N GLU A 147 2.32 17.24 -16.44
CA GLU A 147 1.09 16.43 -16.51
C GLU A 147 -0.22 17.24 -16.36
N GLU A 148 -0.18 18.52 -15.96
CA GLU A 148 -1.41 19.34 -15.85
C GLU A 148 -1.81 20.01 -17.18
N ALA A 149 -0.97 19.96 -18.23
CA ALA A 149 -1.27 20.60 -19.51
C ALA A 149 -2.01 19.71 -20.52
N GLU A 150 -2.10 18.39 -20.32
CA GLU A 150 -2.76 17.49 -21.27
C GLU A 150 -4.21 17.13 -20.89
N GLU A 151 -4.66 17.38 -19.65
CA GLU A 151 -6.06 17.09 -19.28
C GLU A 151 -7.06 18.24 -19.54
N GLU A 152 -6.61 19.47 -19.81
CA GLU A 152 -7.52 20.61 -20.04
C GLU A 152 -7.81 20.94 -21.52
N THR A 153 -7.09 20.36 -22.50
CA THR A 153 -7.33 20.68 -23.93
C THR A 153 -8.31 19.74 -24.66
N ASP A 154 -8.68 18.60 -24.08
CA ASP A 154 -9.61 17.65 -24.74
C ASP A 154 -11.08 17.85 -24.35
N ALA A 155 -11.40 18.81 -23.46
CA ALA A 155 -12.77 19.08 -23.03
C ALA A 155 -13.49 20.21 -23.82
N VAL A 156 -12.82 20.93 -24.72
CA VAL A 156 -13.44 22.01 -25.51
C VAL A 156 -13.21 21.80 -27.01
N SER A 157 -13.68 20.67 -27.54
CA SER A 157 -13.85 20.56 -29.00
C SER A 157 -14.86 19.47 -29.39
N ILE A 158 -16.11 19.58 -28.92
CA ILE A 158 -17.24 18.89 -29.56
C ILE A 158 -18.44 19.84 -29.68
N LYS A 159 -18.63 20.28 -30.94
CA LYS A 159 -19.80 20.86 -31.61
C LYS A 159 -20.10 22.36 -31.45
#